data_AF-A0A0L0S8B2-F1
#
_entry.id   AF-A0A0L0S8B2-F1
#
_cell.length_a   1.000
_cell.length_b   1.000
_cell.length_c   1.000
_cell.angle_alpha   90.00
_cell.angle_beta   90.00
_cell.angle_gamma   90.00
#
_symmetry.space_group_name_H-M   'P 1'
#
loop_
_entity.id
_entity.type
_entity.pdbx_description
1 polymer ?
#
loop_
_entity_poly.entity_id
_entity_poly.type
_entity_poly.pdbx_seq_one_letter_code
_entity_poly.pdbx_strand_id
1 'polypeptide(L)'
;MAPTLRVVRAVYDYEAQEDDELSVVEGELLHVIGDADEPGWLVCARKVDGADDMVGNVPENYVEEPTPLYSAPVLYDYDALNEDELTVYESATIDVFEELPDDWVVARLGTAYGLVPANYIDRPGHDDAPAPPAAPAPAPPAPAAAAAVPPPVIVPSA
;
A
#
# COMPACT_ATOMS: atom_id res chain seq x y z
N MET A 1 6.31 -2.87 11.62
CA MET A 1 5.52 -3.63 10.64
C MET A 1 6.49 -4.16 9.59
N ALA A 2 6.24 -5.35 9.04
CA ALA A 2 7.08 -5.88 7.97
C ALA A 2 6.68 -5.18 6.65
N PRO A 3 7.64 -4.82 5.78
CA PRO A 3 7.32 -4.13 4.54
C PRO A 3 6.45 -5.02 3.64
N THR A 4 5.38 -4.46 3.09
CA THR A 4 4.60 -5.13 2.04
C THR A 4 5.49 -5.36 0.81
N LEU A 5 5.66 -6.62 0.42
CA LEU A 5 6.44 -7.02 -0.76
C LEU A 5 5.62 -6.87 -2.05
N ARG A 6 4.36 -7.33 -2.02
CA ARG A 6 3.41 -7.25 -3.14
C ARG A 6 1.99 -7.39 -2.63
N VAL A 7 1.02 -7.01 -3.45
CA VAL A 7 -0.40 -7.27 -3.19
C VAL A 7 -0.87 -8.44 -4.05
N VAL A 8 -1.68 -9.32 -3.47
CA VAL A 8 -2.32 -10.45 -4.14
C VAL A 8 -3.83 -10.41 -3.92
N ARG A 9 -4.60 -11.06 -4.79
CA ARG A 9 -6.05 -11.21 -4.63
C ARG A 9 -6.39 -12.66 -4.35
N ALA A 10 -7.22 -12.91 -3.35
CA ALA A 10 -7.80 -14.24 -3.12
C ALA A 10 -8.74 -14.62 -4.27
N VAL A 11 -8.52 -15.79 -4.87
CA VAL A 11 -9.35 -16.33 -5.97
C VAL A 11 -10.38 -17.35 -5.50
N TYR A 12 -10.27 -17.79 -4.25
CA TYR A 12 -11.20 -18.68 -3.59
C TYR A 12 -11.30 -18.32 -2.11
N ASP A 13 -12.44 -18.67 -1.50
CA ASP A 13 -12.58 -18.63 -0.05
C ASP A 13 -11.61 -19.63 0.62
N TYR A 14 -10.95 -19.20 1.68
CA TYR A 14 -10.11 -20.05 2.52
C TYR A 14 -10.45 -19.81 3.99
N GLU A 15 -10.78 -20.89 4.71
CA GLU A 15 -10.98 -20.85 6.16
C GLU A 15 -9.73 -21.38 6.85
N ALA A 16 -9.14 -20.57 7.73
CA ALA A 16 -7.99 -20.96 8.53
C ALA A 16 -8.28 -22.24 9.32
N GLN A 17 -7.39 -23.22 9.15
CA GLN A 17 -7.44 -24.52 9.80
C GLN A 17 -6.50 -24.58 11.01
N GLU A 18 -5.44 -23.78 11.01
CA GLU A 18 -4.47 -23.64 12.11
C GLU A 18 -4.41 -22.19 12.63
N ASP A 19 -3.87 -22.01 13.84
CA ASP A 19 -3.83 -20.71 14.52
C ASP A 19 -2.90 -19.68 13.84
N ASP A 20 -1.96 -20.14 13.01
CA ASP A 20 -1.03 -19.30 12.24
C ASP A 20 -1.52 -18.98 10.81
N GLU A 21 -2.68 -19.49 10.41
CA GLU A 21 -3.28 -19.26 9.10
C GLU A 21 -4.26 -18.07 9.10
N LEU A 22 -4.47 -17.48 7.92
CA LEU A 22 -5.38 -16.34 7.72
C LEU A 22 -6.57 -16.75 6.87
N SER A 23 -7.79 -16.61 7.41
CA SER A 23 -9.03 -16.78 6.63
C SER A 23 -9.23 -15.62 5.65
N VAL A 24 -9.49 -15.94 4.39
CA VAL A 24 -9.66 -14.98 3.29
C VAL A 24 -10.91 -15.29 2.48
N VAL A 25 -11.48 -14.27 1.85
CA VAL A 25 -12.69 -14.39 1.01
C VAL A 25 -12.31 -14.17 -0.45
N GLU A 26 -12.96 -14.89 -1.37
CA GLU A 26 -12.81 -14.67 -2.82
C GLU A 26 -12.99 -13.18 -3.16
N GLY A 27 -12.00 -12.62 -3.85
CA GLY A 27 -11.94 -11.22 -4.25
C GLY A 27 -11.18 -10.30 -3.29
N GLU A 28 -10.83 -10.75 -2.08
CA GLU A 28 -10.13 -9.93 -1.08
C GLU A 28 -8.67 -9.64 -1.47
N LEU A 29 -8.23 -8.39 -1.35
CA LEU A 29 -6.82 -8.01 -1.53
C LEU A 29 -6.02 -8.20 -0.24
N LEU A 30 -4.82 -8.78 -0.38
CA LEU A 30 -3.94 -9.13 0.72
C LEU A 30 -2.53 -8.59 0.49
N HIS A 31 -1.91 -8.11 1.56
CA HIS A 31 -0.54 -7.60 1.52
C HIS A 31 0.43 -8.74 1.84
N VAL A 32 1.16 -9.23 0.84
CA VAL A 32 2.20 -10.25 1.06
C VAL A 32 3.39 -9.59 1.72
N ILE A 33 3.76 -10.06 2.91
CA ILE A 33 4.91 -9.55 3.68
C ILE A 33 6.11 -10.51 3.66
N GLY A 34 5.92 -11.74 3.17
CA GLY A 34 6.98 -12.74 3.04
C GLY A 34 6.49 -14.10 2.54
N ASP A 35 7.43 -14.99 2.31
CA ASP A 35 7.23 -16.44 2.23
C ASP A 35 7.11 -17.06 3.62
N ALA A 36 6.25 -18.06 3.78
CA ALA A 36 6.16 -18.84 5.02
C ALA A 36 7.27 -19.90 5.06
N ASP A 37 7.54 -20.45 6.25
CA ASP A 37 8.47 -21.55 6.42
C ASP A 37 8.04 -22.82 5.65
N GLU A 38 6.72 -22.99 5.45
CA GLU A 38 6.17 -24.09 4.64
C GLU A 38 6.08 -23.72 3.15
N PRO A 39 6.66 -24.52 2.23
CA PRO A 39 6.60 -24.22 0.81
C PRO A 39 5.16 -24.25 0.27
N GLY A 40 4.81 -23.25 -0.54
CA GLY A 40 3.46 -23.10 -1.09
C GLY A 40 2.53 -22.24 -0.24
N TRP A 41 3.05 -21.60 0.80
CA TRP A 41 2.33 -20.66 1.66
C TRP A 41 3.00 -19.29 1.65
N LEU A 42 2.17 -18.26 1.68
CA LEU A 42 2.56 -16.86 1.77
C LEU A 42 2.18 -16.32 3.13
N VAL A 43 3.03 -15.49 3.71
CA VAL A 43 2.66 -14.70 4.89
C VAL A 43 1.98 -13.43 4.39
N CYS A 44 0.69 -13.33 4.65
CA CYS A 44 -0.16 -12.23 4.23
C CYS A 44 -0.63 -11.43 5.44
N ALA A 45 -0.73 -10.12 5.27
CA ALA A 45 -1.39 -9.21 6.17
C ALA A 45 -2.69 -8.72 5.54
N ARG A 46 -3.81 -8.89 6.24
CA ARG A 46 -5.06 -8.18 5.94
C ARG A 46 -5.09 -6.89 6.75
N LYS A 47 -5.14 -5.77 6.03
CA LYS A 47 -5.36 -4.44 6.61
C LYS A 47 -6.82 -4.33 7.01
N VAL A 48 -7.08 -3.99 8.27
CA VAL A 48 -8.43 -3.78 8.80
C VAL A 48 -8.48 -2.37 9.37
N ASP A 49 -9.41 -1.56 8.86
CA ASP A 49 -9.57 -0.19 9.30
C ASP A 49 -9.75 -0.07 10.83
N GLY A 50 -8.85 0.69 11.45
CA GLY A 50 -8.88 0.96 12.89
C GLY A 50 -8.49 -0.21 13.79
N ALA A 51 -7.94 -1.29 13.25
CA ALA A 51 -7.44 -2.44 13.99
C ALA A 51 -5.99 -2.78 13.59
N ASP A 52 -5.32 -3.58 14.43
CA ASP A 52 -4.02 -4.16 14.08
C ASP A 52 -4.18 -5.10 12.87
N ASP A 53 -3.16 -5.10 12.00
CA ASP A 53 -3.08 -5.98 10.84
C ASP A 53 -3.28 -7.44 11.25
N MET A 54 -4.20 -8.13 10.58
CA MET A 54 -4.36 -9.57 10.77
C MET A 54 -3.36 -10.29 9.87
N VAL A 55 -2.31 -10.83 10.48
CA VAL A 55 -1.24 -11.54 9.76
C VAL A 55 -1.42 -13.04 9.92
N GLY A 56 -1.27 -13.79 8.82
CA GLY A 56 -1.22 -15.24 8.85
C GLY A 56 -0.87 -15.84 7.50
N ASN A 57 -0.76 -17.16 7.49
CA ASN A 57 -0.41 -17.95 6.31
C ASN A 57 -1.61 -18.14 5.38
N VAL A 58 -1.40 -17.91 4.09
CA VAL A 58 -2.39 -18.11 3.03
C VAL A 58 -1.78 -19.00 1.95
N PRO A 59 -2.48 -20.03 1.45
CA PRO A 59 -1.94 -20.90 0.43
C PRO A 59 -1.72 -20.15 -0.88
N GLU A 60 -0.54 -20.27 -1.49
CA GLU A 60 -0.17 -19.54 -2.71
C GLU A 60 -1.11 -19.85 -3.88
N ASN A 61 -1.65 -21.07 -3.94
CA ASN A 61 -2.61 -21.47 -4.99
C ASN A 61 -4.02 -20.87 -4.84
N TYR A 62 -4.29 -20.20 -3.71
CA TYR A 62 -5.57 -19.53 -3.42
C TYR A 62 -5.50 -18.04 -3.72
N VAL A 63 -4.35 -17.54 -4.15
CA VAL A 63 -4.16 -16.14 -4.49
C VAL A 63 -3.55 -15.98 -5.88
N GLU A 64 -3.81 -14.85 -6.52
CA GLU A 64 -3.25 -14.49 -7.82
C GLU A 64 -2.74 -13.05 -7.83
N GLU A 65 -2.01 -12.69 -8.89
CA GLU A 65 -1.71 -11.29 -9.17
C GLU A 65 -3.02 -10.54 -9.48
N PRO A 66 -3.34 -9.47 -8.75
CA PRO A 66 -4.62 -8.81 -8.90
C PRO A 66 -4.71 -8.19 -10.30
N THR A 67 -5.85 -8.38 -10.96
CA THR A 67 -6.20 -7.65 -12.18
C THR A 67 -6.75 -6.29 -11.79
N PRO A 68 -6.26 -5.18 -12.38
CA PRO A 68 -6.81 -3.87 -12.08
C PRO A 68 -8.25 -3.75 -12.59
N LEU A 69 -9.08 -3.08 -11.80
CA LEU A 69 -10.44 -2.70 -12.17
C LEU A 69 -10.41 -1.74 -13.36
N TYR A 70 -9.54 -0.74 -13.28
CA TYR A 70 -9.27 0.23 -14.33
C TYR A 70 -7.90 0.89 -14.12
N SER A 71 -7.38 1.53 -15.17
CA SER A 71 -6.22 2.42 -15.06
C SER A 71 -6.71 3.87 -15.15
N ALA A 72 -6.18 4.75 -14.30
CA ALA A 72 -6.58 6.15 -14.23
C ALA A 72 -5.35 7.08 -14.23
N PRO A 73 -5.40 8.22 -14.93
CA PRO A 73 -4.38 9.24 -14.79
C PRO A 73 -4.52 9.95 -13.44
N VAL A 74 -3.37 10.26 -12.85
CA VAL A 74 -3.25 11.01 -11.60
C VAL A 74 -3.40 12.49 -11.91
N LEU A 75 -4.30 13.14 -11.19
CA LEU A 75 -4.63 14.56 -11.35
C LEU A 75 -3.66 15.49 -10.62
N TYR A 76 -3.09 15.03 -9.51
CA TYR A 76 -2.21 15.80 -8.63
C TYR A 76 -1.11 14.93 -8.02
N ASP A 77 0.05 15.53 -7.76
CA ASP A 77 1.10 14.87 -6.97
C ASP A 77 0.59 14.50 -5.57
N TYR A 78 0.90 13.29 -5.12
CA TYR A 78 0.63 12.81 -3.78
C TYR A 78 1.84 12.08 -3.24
N ASP A 79 2.39 12.56 -2.12
CA ASP A 79 3.45 11.88 -1.40
C ASP A 79 2.83 10.95 -0.35
N ALA A 80 3.23 9.67 -0.36
CA ALA A 80 2.83 8.72 0.67
C ALA A 80 3.31 9.17 2.05
N LEU A 81 2.41 9.10 3.04
CA LEU A 81 2.68 9.60 4.39
C LEU A 81 3.05 8.50 5.35
N ASN A 82 2.60 7.29 5.03
CA ASN A 82 2.75 6.08 5.80
C ASN A 82 3.11 4.93 4.85
N GLU A 83 3.51 3.79 5.42
CA GLU A 83 3.93 2.61 4.66
C GLU A 83 2.82 1.95 3.83
N ASP A 84 1.55 2.27 4.14
CA ASP A 84 0.38 1.75 3.44
C ASP A 84 -0.04 2.60 2.25
N GLU A 85 0.53 3.80 2.09
CA GLU A 85 0.17 4.76 1.05
C GLU A 85 1.15 4.71 -0.14
N LEU A 86 0.67 5.14 -1.31
CA LEU A 86 1.46 5.14 -2.55
C LEU A 86 1.77 6.55 -3.03
N THR A 87 3.06 6.87 -3.18
CA THR A 87 3.48 8.11 -3.83
C THR A 87 3.13 8.07 -5.32
N VAL A 88 2.38 9.06 -5.78
CA VAL A 88 1.99 9.21 -7.19
C VAL A 88 2.29 10.63 -7.70
N TYR A 89 2.45 10.75 -9.02
CA TYR A 89 2.83 12.00 -9.67
C TYR A 89 1.76 12.41 -10.68
N GLU A 90 1.50 13.70 -10.79
CA GLU A 90 0.59 14.30 -11.77
C GLU A 90 0.90 13.77 -13.17
N SER A 91 -0.15 13.45 -13.93
CA SER A 91 -0.08 12.84 -15.26
C SER A 91 0.48 11.42 -15.32
N ALA A 92 0.89 10.81 -14.20
CA ALA A 92 1.20 9.38 -14.16
C ALA A 92 -0.10 8.56 -14.34
N THR A 93 -0.01 7.38 -14.95
CA THR A 93 -1.14 6.44 -14.99
C THR A 93 -0.92 5.37 -13.94
N ILE A 94 -1.92 5.16 -13.08
CA ILE A 94 -1.91 4.12 -12.05
C ILE A 94 -2.97 3.08 -12.34
N ASP A 95 -2.72 1.86 -11.87
CA ASP A 95 -3.65 0.75 -11.93
C ASP A 95 -4.42 0.67 -10.61
N VAL A 96 -5.75 0.77 -10.65
CA VAL A 96 -6.63 0.71 -9.48
C VAL A 96 -7.20 -0.70 -9.35
N PHE A 97 -7.09 -1.30 -8.16
CA PHE A 97 -7.53 -2.69 -7.89
C PHE A 97 -8.77 -2.76 -6.98
N GLU A 98 -8.96 -1.76 -6.12
CA GLU A 98 -10.10 -1.72 -5.20
C GLU A 98 -10.44 -0.27 -4.85
N GLU A 99 -11.74 0.02 -4.72
CA GLU A 99 -12.26 1.29 -4.19
C GLU A 99 -12.77 1.06 -2.77
N LEU A 100 -12.16 1.74 -1.81
CA LEU A 100 -12.51 1.67 -0.39
C LEU A 100 -13.63 2.69 -0.06
N PRO A 101 -14.46 2.42 0.97
CA PRO A 101 -15.58 3.28 1.33
C PRO A 101 -15.19 4.70 1.80
N ASP A 102 -13.95 4.91 2.23
CA ASP A 102 -13.46 6.20 2.75
C ASP A 102 -12.82 7.10 1.67
N ASP A 103 -13.20 6.93 0.40
CA ASP A 103 -12.61 7.63 -0.76
C ASP A 103 -11.11 7.36 -0.95
N TRP A 104 -10.64 6.19 -0.56
CA TRP A 104 -9.30 5.68 -0.88
C TRP A 104 -9.38 4.59 -1.93
N VAL A 105 -8.33 4.43 -2.72
CA VAL A 105 -8.18 3.32 -3.65
C VAL A 105 -6.89 2.56 -3.40
N VAL A 106 -6.94 1.24 -3.53
CA VAL A 106 -5.73 0.42 -3.60
C VAL A 106 -5.22 0.48 -5.03
N ALA A 107 -4.04 1.07 -5.23
CA ALA A 107 -3.47 1.28 -6.55
C ALA A 107 -2.02 0.82 -6.65
N ARG A 108 -1.54 0.75 -7.89
CA ARG A 108 -0.14 0.47 -8.24
C ARG A 108 0.41 1.51 -9.20
N LEU A 109 1.63 1.95 -8.91
CA LEU A 109 2.47 2.71 -9.83
C LEU A 109 3.79 1.94 -10.04
N GLY A 110 3.99 1.42 -11.26
CA GLY A 110 5.15 0.57 -11.56
C GLY A 110 5.12 -0.73 -10.75
N THR A 111 6.05 -0.87 -9.80
CA THR A 111 6.14 -2.04 -8.90
C THR A 111 5.65 -1.77 -7.48
N ALA A 112 5.31 -0.52 -7.16
CA ALA A 112 4.87 -0.11 -5.83
C ALA A 112 3.34 -0.17 -5.74
N TYR A 113 2.84 -0.72 -4.64
CA TYR A 113 1.42 -0.79 -4.31
C TYR A 113 1.15 0.05 -3.06
N GLY A 114 -0.04 0.62 -2.97
CA GLY A 114 -0.50 1.30 -1.76
C GLY A 114 -1.78 2.08 -1.99
N LEU A 115 -2.18 2.81 -0.95
CA LEU A 115 -3.39 3.61 -0.92
C LEU A 115 -3.16 4.97 -1.58
N VAL A 116 -4.09 5.37 -2.45
CA VAL A 116 -4.14 6.69 -3.07
C VAL A 116 -5.53 7.28 -2.82
N PRO A 117 -5.67 8.57 -2.47
CA PRO A 117 -6.97 9.19 -2.38
C PRO A 117 -7.69 9.21 -3.74
N ALA A 118 -8.95 8.77 -3.79
CA ALA A 118 -9.73 8.64 -5.01
C ALA A 118 -9.94 9.98 -5.75
N ASN A 119 -9.87 11.09 -5.03
CA ASN A 119 -9.95 12.45 -5.57
C ASN A 119 -8.65 12.95 -6.23
N TYR A 120 -7.56 12.20 -6.15
CA TYR A 120 -6.29 12.51 -6.81
C TYR A 120 -6.15 11.81 -8.16
N ILE A 121 -7.17 11.05 -8.59
CA ILE A 121 -7.17 10.29 -9.84
C ILE A 121 -8.41 10.59 -10.67
N ASP A 122 -8.26 10.53 -11.99
CA ASP A 122 -9.35 10.67 -12.95
C ASP A 122 -10.06 9.32 -13.11
N ARG A 123 -10.99 9.02 -12.20
CA ARG A 123 -11.75 7.76 -12.23
C ARG A 123 -12.98 7.85 -13.14
N PRO A 124 -13.30 6.78 -13.89
CA PRO A 124 -14.45 6.77 -14.78
C PRO A 124 -15.76 6.97 -14.02
N GLY A 125 -16.58 7.94 -14.45
CA GLY A 125 -17.89 8.25 -13.85
C GLY A 125 -17.88 9.35 -12.78
N HIS A 126 -16.74 9.99 -12.55
CA HIS A 126 -16.61 11.18 -11.71
C HIS A 126 -16.44 12.44 -12.59
N ASP A 127 -17.55 12.95 -13.13
CA ASP A 127 -17.58 14.11 -14.06
C ASP A 127 -17.35 15.49 -13.40
N ASP A 128 -17.22 15.55 -12.08
CA ASP A 128 -17.01 16.78 -11.32
C ASP A 128 -15.77 16.59 -10.45
N ALA A 129 -14.62 17.10 -10.88
CA ALA A 129 -13.43 17.20 -10.04
C ALA A 129 -13.44 18.57 -9.33
N PRO A 130 -14.02 18.69 -8.11
CA PRO A 130 -13.84 19.88 -7.30
C PRO A 130 -12.40 19.93 -6.75
N ALA A 131 -11.90 21.16 -6.51
CA ALA A 131 -10.58 21.45 -5.99
C ALA A 131 -10.21 20.54 -4.79
N PRO A 132 -8.92 20.16 -4.64
CA PRO A 132 -8.51 19.16 -3.66
C PRO A 132 -9.02 19.54 -2.26
N PRO A 133 -9.93 18.77 -1.64
CA PRO A 133 -10.09 18.83 -0.21
C PRO A 133 -8.77 18.38 0.40
N ALA A 134 -8.33 19.03 1.48
CA ALA A 134 -7.11 18.65 2.17
C ALA A 134 -7.18 17.14 2.46
N ALA A 135 -6.29 16.36 1.83
CA ALA A 135 -5.89 15.08 2.37
C ALA A 135 -5.65 15.24 3.89
N PRO A 136 -5.85 14.22 4.74
CA PRO A 136 -5.41 14.30 6.13
C PRO A 136 -3.96 14.82 6.10
N ALA A 137 -3.77 16.05 6.56
CA ALA A 137 -2.64 16.84 6.08
C ALA A 137 -1.33 16.12 6.39
N PRO A 138 -0.50 15.82 5.37
CA PRO A 138 0.89 15.60 5.67
C PRO A 138 1.48 16.86 6.25
N ALA A 139 2.22 16.72 7.34
CA ALA A 139 3.07 17.80 7.79
C ALA A 139 3.94 18.24 6.61
N PRO A 140 4.12 19.56 6.37
CA PRO A 140 4.99 20.02 5.30
C PRO A 140 6.36 19.36 5.45
N PRO A 141 7.07 19.07 4.34
CA PRO A 141 8.42 18.55 4.43
C PRO A 141 9.22 19.51 5.31
N ALA A 142 9.77 19.01 6.41
CA ALA A 142 10.81 19.76 7.10
C ALA A 142 11.85 20.12 6.03
N PRO A 143 12.26 21.40 5.89
CA PRO A 143 13.30 21.74 4.94
C PRO A 143 14.47 20.80 5.22
N ALA A 144 14.96 20.12 4.17
CA ALA A 144 16.06 19.18 4.25
C ALA A 144 17.11 19.76 5.19
N ALA A 145 17.20 19.20 6.40
CA ALA A 145 18.22 19.60 7.34
C ALA A 145 19.51 19.14 6.68
N ALA A 146 20.21 20.12 6.10
CA ALA A 146 21.51 19.96 5.51
C ALA A 146 22.35 19.08 6.41
N ALA A 147 22.99 18.07 5.81
CA ALA A 147 23.89 17.14 6.46
C ALA A 147 24.67 17.84 7.58
N ALA A 148 24.42 17.44 8.81
CA ALA A 148 25.27 17.81 9.93
C ALA A 148 26.65 17.21 9.62
N VAL A 149 27.57 18.06 9.18
CA VAL A 149 29.01 17.76 9.17
C VAL A 149 29.37 17.25 10.56
N PRO A 150 29.93 16.04 10.71
CA PRO A 150 30.36 15.57 12.01
C PRO A 150 31.43 16.52 12.58
N PRO A 151 31.43 16.80 13.90
CA PRO A 151 32.47 17.64 14.50
C PRO A 151 33.85 16.99 14.29
N PRO A 152 34.92 17.79 14.13
CA PRO A 152 36.27 17.25 13.98
C PRO A 152 36.64 16.45 15.23
N VAL A 153 37.09 15.21 15.03
CA VAL A 153 37.66 14.38 16.10
C VAL A 153 38.98 15.02 16.54
N ILE A 154 38.98 15.62 17.74
CA ILE A 154 40.21 16.09 18.38
C ILE A 154 40.92 14.85 18.92
N VAL A 155 41.96 14.39 18.24
CA VAL A 155 42.88 13.39 18.79
C VAL A 155 43.85 14.12 19.74
N PRO A 156 43.92 13.76 21.04
CA PRO A 156 44.97 14.27 21.90
C PRO A 156 46.29 13.56 21.56
N SER A 157 47.30 14.34 21.17
CA SER A 157 48.69 13.86 21.09
C SER A 157 49.21 13.53 22.48
N ALA A 158 49.96 12.44 22.57
CA ALA A 158 50.74 12.03 23.74
C ALA A 158 51.83 13.05 24.13
#